data_AF-S0DR37-F1
#
_entry.id   AF-S0DR37-F1
#
_cell.length_a   1.000
_cell.length_b   1.000
_cell.length_c   1.000
_cell.angle_alpha   90.00
_cell.angle_beta   90.00
_cell.angle_gamma   90.00
#
_symmetry.space_group_name_H-M   'P 1'
#
loop_
_entity.id
_entity.type
_entity.pdbx_description
1 polymer ?
#
loop_
_entity_poly.entity_id
_entity_poly.type
_entity_poly.pdbx_seq_one_letter_code
_entity_poly.pdbx_strand_id
1 'polypeptide(L)'
;MELPSNFYEYHFSRLGAEICTIVLSAFSPKEEHQAPRTSPWLGDYPEEFIRYVELVAHMDARAGKWDRLLRDRGERTNLLQAIIFKALDNRVFSRLLFGASSKHDETLHNSDVALITVEGFQRSELRAHTNRVWLKKSRGEPDLLWSEVDKLTTEVYLLLLHIYEFTASFDGYEPISRTELYQLLHDVISYAGWLSVGLRMSSAIVSINWLIPGELYALNQVSTCQPAYQASKEAAQQHDMRLQEQRPERKQMSSMARVKISVIPEIIQYRPYPKDANVEGIDSYMIMEPHAVHYEGFLEEHDENRAFISLPDYIKKLRDRNCAPRNAALVIMVTVLTCLWVLYTTSGQQTWQKARGWVIPEPEPELKKPWYRPC
;
A
#
# COMPACT_ATOMS: atom_id res chain seq x y z
N MET A 1 0.12 -37.04 -1.68
CA MET A 1 1.26 -36.98 -2.61
C MET A 1 2.04 -35.74 -2.22
N GLU A 2 3.29 -35.90 -1.80
CA GLU A 2 4.15 -34.76 -1.51
C GLU A 2 4.77 -34.29 -2.82
N LEU A 3 4.69 -32.99 -3.07
CA LEU A 3 5.24 -32.36 -4.27
C LEU A 3 6.69 -31.92 -3.99
N PRO A 4 7.60 -32.03 -4.97
CA PRO A 4 8.99 -31.66 -4.80
C PRO A 4 9.15 -30.14 -4.61
N SER A 5 10.23 -29.68 -3.96
CA SER A 5 10.41 -28.25 -3.65
C SER A 5 10.44 -27.37 -4.90
N ASN A 6 11.08 -27.85 -5.98
CA ASN A 6 11.17 -27.15 -7.26
C ASN A 6 9.81 -26.91 -7.93
N PHE A 7 8.80 -27.72 -7.62
CA PHE A 7 7.42 -27.48 -8.06
C PHE A 7 6.90 -26.17 -7.44
N TYR A 8 7.08 -26.00 -6.12
CA TYR A 8 6.63 -24.80 -5.43
C TYR A 8 7.42 -23.57 -5.86
N GLU A 9 8.74 -23.67 -6.02
CA GLU A 9 9.59 -22.59 -6.55
C GLU A 9 9.08 -22.09 -7.90
N TYR A 10 8.83 -23.00 -8.85
CA TYR A 10 8.28 -22.64 -10.16
C TYR A 10 6.94 -21.91 -10.04
N HIS A 11 6.03 -22.43 -9.19
CA HIS A 11 4.69 -21.88 -9.05
C HIS A 11 4.65 -20.53 -8.32
N PHE A 12 5.49 -20.32 -7.31
CA PHE A 12 5.63 -19.02 -6.64
C PHE A 12 6.31 -17.98 -7.54
N SER A 13 7.35 -18.37 -8.29
CA SER A 13 7.99 -17.51 -9.28
C SER A 13 7.00 -17.08 -10.36
N ARG A 14 6.19 -18.03 -10.87
CA ARG A 14 5.13 -17.74 -11.83
C ARG A 14 4.08 -16.80 -11.23
N LEU A 15 3.60 -17.08 -10.01
CA LEU A 15 2.63 -16.21 -9.34
C LEU A 15 3.15 -14.77 -9.22
N GLY A 16 4.41 -14.59 -8.83
CA GLY A 16 5.05 -13.26 -8.78
C GLY A 16 5.09 -12.57 -10.15
N ALA A 17 5.42 -13.31 -11.22
CA ALA A 17 5.48 -12.79 -12.58
C ALA A 17 4.09 -12.41 -13.15
N GLU A 18 3.06 -13.21 -12.88
CA GLU A 18 1.68 -12.93 -13.29
C GLU A 18 1.16 -11.66 -12.59
N ILE A 19 1.39 -11.53 -11.27
CA ILE A 19 1.03 -10.32 -10.52
C ILE A 19 1.74 -9.09 -11.10
N CYS A 20 3.04 -9.18 -11.39
CA CYS A 20 3.79 -8.09 -12.00
C CYS A 20 3.21 -7.71 -13.37
N THR A 21 2.84 -8.69 -14.19
CA THR A 21 2.20 -8.47 -15.50
C THR A 21 0.87 -7.73 -15.36
N ILE A 22 0.01 -8.15 -14.43
CA ILE A 22 -1.27 -7.46 -14.15
C ILE A 22 -1.01 -6.00 -13.78
N VAL A 23 -0.07 -5.78 -12.85
CA VAL A 23 0.22 -4.44 -12.36
C VAL A 23 0.75 -3.54 -13.49
N LEU A 24 1.65 -4.06 -14.32
CA LEU A 24 2.21 -3.33 -15.46
C LEU A 24 1.13 -2.98 -16.50
N SER A 25 0.18 -3.87 -16.74
CA SER A 25 -0.91 -3.64 -17.71
C SER A 25 -1.94 -2.63 -17.21
N ALA A 26 -2.21 -2.57 -15.91
CA ALA A 26 -3.28 -1.75 -15.34
C ALA A 26 -2.83 -0.41 -14.73
N PHE A 27 -1.58 -0.28 -14.28
CA PHE A 27 -1.14 0.85 -13.45
C PHE A 27 0.17 1.51 -13.89
N SER A 28 0.70 1.20 -15.08
CA SER A 28 2.04 1.64 -15.48
C SER A 28 2.08 2.41 -16.79
N PRO A 29 1.59 3.68 -16.80
CA PRO A 29 1.83 4.62 -17.90
C PRO A 29 3.33 4.69 -18.22
N LYS A 30 3.65 4.77 -19.52
CA LYS A 30 5.04 4.81 -20.00
C LYS A 30 5.73 6.16 -19.75
N GLU A 31 4.95 7.23 -19.64
CA GLU A 31 5.44 8.61 -19.58
C GLU A 31 5.06 9.28 -18.24
N GLU A 32 6.02 9.37 -17.31
CA GLU A 32 5.76 9.86 -15.94
C GLU A 32 5.50 11.37 -15.84
N HIS A 33 5.94 12.14 -16.84
CA HIS A 33 5.82 13.60 -16.88
C HIS A 33 4.38 14.09 -17.09
N GLN A 34 3.47 13.17 -17.41
CA GLN A 34 2.03 13.40 -17.56
C GLN A 34 1.25 13.16 -16.25
N ALA A 35 1.94 12.86 -15.15
CA ALA A 35 1.30 12.67 -13.85
C ALA A 35 0.64 13.96 -13.34
N PRO A 36 -0.55 13.89 -12.72
CA PRO A 36 -1.18 15.04 -12.06
C PRO A 36 -0.23 15.72 -11.06
N ARG A 37 -0.23 17.06 -11.03
CA ARG A 37 0.63 17.85 -10.13
C ARG A 37 0.24 17.74 -8.66
N THR A 38 -1.02 17.45 -8.37
CA THR A 38 -1.52 17.20 -7.01
C THR A 38 -0.92 15.91 -6.46
N SER A 39 -0.62 15.89 -5.16
CA SER A 39 -0.12 14.66 -4.52
C SER A 39 -1.14 13.53 -4.71
N PRO A 40 -0.70 12.33 -5.15
CA PRO A 40 -1.58 11.19 -5.34
C PRO A 40 -2.25 10.76 -4.03
N TRP A 41 -1.65 11.06 -2.88
CA TRP A 41 -2.12 10.70 -1.53
C TRP A 41 -3.27 11.56 -1.00
N LEU A 42 -3.70 12.57 -1.77
CA LEU A 42 -4.88 13.36 -1.42
C LEU A 42 -6.19 12.70 -1.86
N GLY A 43 -6.12 11.60 -2.62
CA GLY A 43 -7.29 10.77 -2.92
C GLY A 43 -7.88 10.11 -1.66
N ASP A 44 -9.14 9.70 -1.77
CA ASP A 44 -9.89 9.08 -0.68
C ASP A 44 -9.64 7.56 -0.63
N TYR A 45 -8.39 7.17 -0.39
CA TYR A 45 -8.03 5.75 -0.28
C TYR A 45 -8.69 5.08 0.93
N PRO A 46 -9.11 3.80 0.81
CA PRO A 46 -9.54 3.01 1.96
C PRO A 46 -8.44 2.93 3.04
N GLU A 47 -8.83 2.96 4.31
CA GLU A 47 -7.87 2.81 5.43
C GLU A 47 -7.05 1.52 5.34
N GLU A 48 -7.69 0.45 4.86
CA GLU A 48 -7.01 -0.83 4.65
C GLU A 48 -5.90 -0.74 3.58
N PHE A 49 -6.10 0.05 2.52
CA PHE A 49 -5.05 0.29 1.52
C PHE A 49 -3.85 1.00 2.16
N ILE A 50 -4.10 2.05 2.95
CA ILE A 50 -3.04 2.77 3.67
C ILE A 50 -2.26 1.84 4.61
N ARG A 51 -2.97 0.97 5.34
CA ARG A 51 -2.34 -0.05 6.19
C ARG A 51 -1.46 -1.01 5.39
N TYR A 52 -1.93 -1.49 4.24
CA TYR A 52 -1.13 -2.35 3.37
C TYR A 52 0.13 -1.65 2.86
N VAL A 53 0.04 -0.36 2.49
CA VAL A 53 1.21 0.43 2.11
C VAL A 53 2.22 0.50 3.26
N GLU A 54 1.80 0.79 4.48
CA GLU A 54 2.71 0.86 5.63
C GLU A 54 3.32 -0.50 6.02
N LEU A 55 2.62 -1.60 5.75
CA LEU A 55 3.16 -2.95 5.98
C LEU A 55 4.27 -3.34 5.01
N VAL A 56 4.29 -2.76 3.80
CA VAL A 56 5.20 -3.18 2.73
C VAL A 56 6.16 -2.08 2.27
N ALA A 57 5.98 -0.83 2.67
CA ALA A 57 6.78 0.28 2.20
C ALA A 57 7.20 1.26 3.30
N HIS A 58 8.33 1.94 3.06
CA HIS A 58 8.92 2.94 3.91
C HIS A 58 9.10 4.26 3.15
N MET A 59 9.02 5.37 3.88
CA MET A 59 9.21 6.70 3.32
C MET A 59 10.69 6.94 2.97
N ASP A 60 10.96 7.47 1.79
CA ASP A 60 12.25 8.06 1.48
C ASP A 60 12.25 9.56 1.83
N ALA A 61 12.80 9.91 2.99
CA ALA A 61 12.80 11.29 3.48
C ALA A 61 13.55 12.29 2.58
N ARG A 62 14.50 11.80 1.75
CA ARG A 62 15.41 12.64 0.94
C ARG A 62 15.08 12.61 -0.55
N ALA A 63 14.29 11.65 -1.04
CA ALA A 63 13.92 11.54 -2.45
C ALA A 63 12.40 11.37 -2.65
N GLY A 64 11.66 12.47 -2.53
CA GLY A 64 10.24 12.53 -2.92
C GLY A 64 9.23 11.95 -1.92
N LYS A 65 9.69 11.46 -0.76
CA LYS A 65 8.82 10.97 0.35
C LYS A 65 7.85 9.91 -0.14
N TRP A 66 6.64 9.88 0.43
CA TRP A 66 5.59 8.97 0.01
C TRP A 66 5.11 9.25 -1.42
N ASP A 67 5.10 10.51 -1.88
CA ASP A 67 4.61 10.88 -3.23
C ASP A 67 5.30 10.10 -4.33
N ARG A 68 6.60 9.83 -4.18
CA ARG A 68 7.39 9.11 -5.18
C ARG A 68 6.86 7.69 -5.43
N LEU A 69 6.40 6.98 -4.39
CA LEU A 69 5.91 5.60 -4.50
C LEU A 69 4.78 5.44 -5.52
N LEU A 70 3.93 6.45 -5.68
CA LEU A 70 2.82 6.41 -6.64
C LEU A 70 3.12 7.17 -7.94
N ARG A 71 4.20 7.95 -8.01
CA ARG A 71 4.57 8.72 -9.21
C ARG A 71 5.56 7.97 -10.08
N ASP A 72 6.62 7.45 -9.47
CA ASP A 72 7.63 6.64 -10.13
C ASP A 72 7.01 5.31 -10.56
N ARG A 73 7.15 4.97 -11.85
CA ARG A 73 6.56 3.76 -12.44
C ARG A 73 7.13 2.49 -11.80
N GLY A 74 8.43 2.49 -11.53
CA GLY A 74 9.12 1.35 -10.93
C GLY A 74 8.67 1.13 -9.50
N GLU A 75 8.64 2.18 -8.69
CA GLU A 75 8.17 2.10 -7.30
C GLU A 75 6.68 1.75 -7.22
N ARG A 76 5.83 2.35 -8.07
CA ARG A 76 4.39 2.05 -8.10
C ARG A 76 4.12 0.61 -8.47
N THR A 77 4.82 0.09 -9.48
CA THR A 77 4.68 -1.32 -9.89
C THR A 77 5.01 -2.24 -8.73
N ASN A 78 6.16 -2.01 -8.08
CA ASN A 78 6.60 -2.85 -6.97
C ASN A 78 5.72 -2.71 -5.72
N LEU A 79 5.20 -1.50 -5.43
CA LEU A 79 4.26 -1.29 -4.34
C LEU A 79 2.97 -2.09 -4.54
N LEU A 80 2.34 -1.98 -5.71
CA LEU A 80 1.07 -2.66 -5.97
C LEU A 80 1.26 -4.18 -6.03
N GLN A 81 2.38 -4.65 -6.58
CA GLN A 81 2.76 -6.06 -6.51
C GLN A 81 2.88 -6.52 -5.04
N ALA A 82 3.56 -5.75 -4.20
CA ALA A 82 3.70 -6.04 -2.77
C ALA A 82 2.36 -6.13 -2.06
N ILE A 83 1.45 -5.18 -2.31
CA ILE A 83 0.11 -5.14 -1.70
C ILE A 83 -0.69 -6.39 -2.08
N ILE A 84 -0.70 -6.78 -3.37
CA ILE A 84 -1.40 -7.98 -3.83
C ILE A 84 -0.80 -9.22 -3.16
N PHE A 85 0.53 -9.37 -3.17
CA PHE A 85 1.18 -10.53 -2.59
C PHE A 85 1.00 -10.58 -1.06
N LYS A 86 0.97 -9.44 -0.38
CA LYS A 86 0.65 -9.34 1.06
C LYS A 86 -0.79 -9.71 1.37
N ALA A 87 -1.73 -9.36 0.49
CA ALA A 87 -3.11 -9.82 0.60
C ALA A 87 -3.20 -11.34 0.46
N LEU A 88 -2.50 -11.93 -0.51
CA LEU A 88 -2.42 -13.39 -0.68
C LEU A 88 -1.77 -14.08 0.52
N ASP A 89 -0.67 -13.54 1.06
CA ASP A 89 -0.03 -14.09 2.26
C ASP A 89 -1.01 -14.13 3.44
N ASN A 90 -1.62 -12.99 3.77
CA ASN A 90 -2.51 -12.87 4.91
C ASN A 90 -3.79 -13.71 4.76
N ARG A 91 -4.36 -13.79 3.55
CA ARG A 91 -5.72 -14.32 3.32
C ARG A 91 -5.75 -15.71 2.71
N VAL A 92 -4.68 -16.13 2.04
CA VAL A 92 -4.60 -17.40 1.30
C VAL A 92 -3.53 -18.31 1.90
N PHE A 93 -2.28 -17.84 1.99
CA PHE A 93 -1.17 -18.69 2.42
C PHE A 93 -1.09 -18.87 3.93
N SER A 94 -1.55 -17.90 4.73
CA SER A 94 -1.59 -18.00 6.19
C SER A 94 -2.73 -18.87 6.73
N ARG A 95 -3.72 -19.23 5.92
CA ARG A 95 -4.86 -20.08 6.34
C ARG A 95 -4.45 -21.54 6.49
N LEU A 96 -5.04 -22.27 7.45
CA LEU A 96 -4.78 -23.70 7.66
C LEU A 96 -5.27 -24.57 6.49
N LEU A 97 -6.36 -24.15 5.84
CA LEU A 97 -6.81 -24.57 4.52
C LEU A 97 -7.68 -23.44 3.94
N PHE A 98 -7.22 -22.81 2.85
CA PHE A 98 -8.01 -21.79 2.17
C PHE A 98 -9.30 -22.38 1.59
N GLY A 99 -10.44 -21.69 1.75
CA GLY A 99 -11.75 -22.19 1.32
C GLY A 99 -12.36 -23.28 2.21
N ALA A 100 -11.80 -23.55 3.39
CA ALA A 100 -12.40 -24.50 4.34
C ALA A 100 -13.76 -23.99 4.86
N SER A 101 -14.72 -24.90 5.05
CA SER A 101 -15.94 -24.60 5.79
C SER A 101 -15.63 -24.31 7.26
N SER A 102 -16.49 -23.53 7.94
CA SER A 102 -16.27 -23.13 9.34
C SER A 102 -16.02 -24.32 10.27
N LYS A 103 -16.72 -25.44 10.04
CA LYS A 103 -16.54 -26.68 10.81
C LYS A 103 -15.14 -27.28 10.64
N HIS A 104 -14.61 -27.29 9.42
CA HIS A 104 -13.27 -27.81 9.15
C HIS A 104 -12.20 -26.87 9.68
N ASP A 105 -12.36 -25.56 9.48
CA ASP A 105 -11.43 -24.55 10.02
C ASP A 105 -11.35 -24.63 11.55
N GLU A 106 -12.49 -24.76 12.24
CA GLU A 106 -12.55 -24.99 13.69
C GLU A 106 -11.87 -26.31 14.11
N THR A 107 -12.06 -27.38 13.34
CA THR A 107 -11.41 -28.67 13.61
C THR A 107 -9.89 -28.56 13.51
N LEU A 108 -9.38 -27.91 12.46
CA LEU A 108 -7.95 -27.68 12.29
C LEU A 108 -7.39 -26.80 13.40
N HIS A 109 -8.09 -25.71 13.75
CA HIS A 109 -7.68 -24.80 14.80
C HIS A 109 -7.61 -25.48 16.17
N ASN A 110 -8.65 -26.21 16.54
CA ASN A 110 -8.69 -26.93 17.81
C ASN A 110 -7.59 -28.00 17.90
N SER A 111 -7.29 -28.68 16.78
CA SER A 111 -6.17 -29.61 16.71
C SER A 111 -4.83 -28.91 16.90
N ASP A 112 -4.64 -27.73 16.29
CA ASP A 112 -3.40 -26.97 16.42
C ASP A 112 -3.19 -26.46 17.87
N VAL A 113 -4.26 -26.01 18.53
CA VAL A 113 -4.23 -25.56 19.94
C VAL A 113 -3.93 -26.74 20.88
N ALA A 114 -4.59 -27.88 20.68
CA ALA A 114 -4.39 -29.07 21.52
C ALA A 114 -2.96 -29.61 21.45
N LEU A 115 -2.25 -29.33 20.35
CA LEU A 115 -0.89 -29.83 20.09
C LEU A 115 0.17 -28.74 20.23
N ILE A 116 -0.11 -27.62 20.89
CA ILE A 116 0.83 -26.49 20.98
C ILE A 116 2.18 -26.87 21.61
N THR A 117 2.20 -27.86 22.51
CA THR A 117 3.42 -28.38 23.15
C THR A 117 4.15 -29.44 22.34
N VAL A 118 3.58 -29.84 21.20
CA VAL A 118 4.14 -30.85 20.30
C VAL A 118 5.02 -30.17 19.25
N GLU A 119 6.06 -30.89 18.85
CA GLU A 119 7.00 -30.48 17.79
C GLU A 119 6.26 -30.13 16.47
N GLY A 120 6.77 -29.12 15.75
CA GLY A 120 6.10 -28.49 14.61
C GLY A 120 5.91 -29.37 13.37
N PHE A 121 6.83 -30.28 13.07
CA PHE A 121 6.68 -31.23 11.96
C PHE A 121 5.59 -32.26 12.26
N GLN A 122 5.50 -32.77 13.49
CA GLN A 122 4.42 -33.67 13.88
C GLN A 122 3.04 -33.00 13.75
N ARG A 123 2.92 -31.75 14.20
CA ARG A 123 1.70 -30.96 14.03
C ARG A 123 1.35 -30.77 12.55
N SER A 124 2.35 -30.46 11.73
CA SER A 124 2.15 -30.25 10.29
C SER A 124 1.78 -31.53 9.56
N GLU A 125 2.35 -32.67 9.92
CA GLU A 125 2.00 -33.99 9.41
C GLU A 125 0.53 -34.33 9.70
N LEU A 126 0.07 -34.12 10.95
CA LEU A 126 -1.31 -34.37 11.34
C LEU A 126 -2.29 -33.44 10.62
N ARG A 127 -1.99 -32.15 10.55
CA ARG A 127 -2.80 -31.16 9.81
C ARG A 127 -2.92 -31.53 8.34
N ALA A 128 -1.81 -31.90 7.70
CA ALA A 128 -1.79 -32.34 6.31
C ALA A 128 -2.61 -33.62 6.12
N HIS A 129 -2.52 -34.57 7.06
CA HIS A 129 -3.36 -35.77 7.05
C HIS A 129 -4.85 -35.45 7.14
N THR A 130 -5.25 -34.62 8.11
CA THR A 130 -6.65 -34.19 8.29
C THR A 130 -7.19 -33.48 7.05
N ASN A 131 -6.39 -32.58 6.45
CA ASN A 131 -6.74 -31.94 5.18
C ASN A 131 -6.94 -32.94 4.04
N ARG A 132 -6.03 -33.91 3.86
CA ARG A 132 -6.16 -34.95 2.83
C ARG A 132 -7.42 -35.80 3.02
N VAL A 133 -7.74 -36.17 4.25
CA VAL A 133 -8.95 -36.96 4.57
C VAL A 133 -10.21 -36.16 4.26
N TRP A 134 -10.23 -34.86 4.61
CA TRP A 134 -11.34 -33.97 4.29
C TRP A 134 -11.52 -33.79 2.79
N LEU A 135 -10.44 -33.41 2.09
CA LEU A 135 -10.45 -33.17 0.64
C LEU A 135 -10.85 -34.41 -0.15
N LYS A 136 -10.52 -35.61 0.33
CA LYS A 136 -11.00 -36.86 -0.30
C LYS A 136 -12.54 -36.97 -0.29
N LYS A 137 -13.21 -36.42 0.74
CA LYS A 137 -14.68 -36.38 0.81
C LYS A 137 -15.27 -35.29 -0.10
N SER A 138 -14.57 -34.16 -0.25
CA SER A 138 -14.98 -33.02 -1.09
C SER A 138 -14.38 -33.05 -2.51
N ARG A 139 -14.01 -34.24 -3.02
CA ARG A 139 -13.48 -34.45 -4.39
C ARG A 139 -12.22 -33.62 -4.73
N GLY A 140 -11.42 -33.28 -3.72
CA GLY A 140 -10.16 -32.57 -3.89
C GLY A 140 -10.25 -31.05 -3.80
N GLU A 141 -11.45 -30.49 -3.57
CA GLU A 141 -11.68 -29.04 -3.49
C GLU A 141 -12.24 -28.64 -2.11
N PRO A 142 -11.74 -27.56 -1.48
CA PRO A 142 -12.38 -26.99 -0.29
C PRO A 142 -13.80 -26.46 -0.55
N ASP A 143 -14.73 -26.66 0.39
CA ASP A 143 -16.17 -26.39 0.22
C ASP A 143 -16.49 -24.95 -0.21
N LEU A 144 -15.69 -23.97 0.24
CA LEU A 144 -15.90 -22.54 0.02
C LEU A 144 -14.82 -21.91 -0.86
N LEU A 145 -14.04 -22.70 -1.61
CA LEU A 145 -12.91 -22.20 -2.40
C LEU A 145 -13.30 -21.01 -3.28
N TRP A 146 -14.29 -21.20 -4.16
CA TRP A 146 -14.71 -20.17 -5.12
C TRP A 146 -15.33 -18.95 -4.45
N SER A 147 -16.11 -19.14 -3.38
CA SER A 147 -16.68 -18.02 -2.63
C SER A 147 -15.60 -17.17 -1.96
N GLU A 148 -14.53 -17.79 -1.43
CA GLU A 148 -13.43 -17.05 -0.83
C GLU A 148 -12.54 -16.39 -1.88
N VAL A 149 -12.40 -16.99 -3.07
CA VAL A 149 -11.75 -16.36 -4.23
C VAL A 149 -12.52 -15.10 -4.63
N ASP A 150 -13.82 -15.20 -4.94
CA ASP A 150 -14.66 -14.07 -5.36
C ASP A 150 -14.62 -12.92 -4.37
N LYS A 151 -14.71 -13.25 -3.08
CA LYS A 151 -14.65 -12.29 -1.99
C LYS A 151 -13.29 -11.58 -1.97
N LEU A 152 -12.19 -12.33 -1.99
CA LEU A 152 -10.85 -11.74 -1.95
C LEU A 152 -10.55 -10.94 -3.22
N THR A 153 -11.01 -11.38 -4.38
CA THR A 153 -10.89 -10.62 -5.63
C THR A 153 -11.60 -9.29 -5.52
N THR A 154 -12.83 -9.28 -5.01
CA THR A 154 -13.59 -8.03 -4.80
C THR A 154 -12.86 -7.11 -3.84
N GLU A 155 -12.38 -7.62 -2.70
CA GLU A 155 -11.63 -6.85 -1.71
C GLU A 155 -10.35 -6.24 -2.32
N VAL A 156 -9.51 -7.04 -3.00
CA VAL A 156 -8.28 -6.56 -3.64
C VAL A 156 -8.58 -5.57 -4.76
N TYR A 157 -9.59 -5.83 -5.58
CA TYR A 157 -10.02 -4.91 -6.64
C TYR A 157 -10.41 -3.53 -6.09
N LEU A 158 -11.20 -3.50 -5.01
CA LEU A 158 -11.61 -2.25 -4.37
C LEU A 158 -10.44 -1.50 -3.73
N LEU A 159 -9.45 -2.21 -3.17
CA LEU A 159 -8.22 -1.59 -2.65
C LEU A 159 -7.44 -0.85 -3.75
N LEU A 160 -7.41 -1.41 -4.96
CA LEU A 160 -6.62 -0.88 -6.07
C LEU A 160 -7.35 0.15 -6.94
N LEU A 161 -8.69 0.25 -6.81
CA LEU A 161 -9.53 1.07 -7.69
C LEU A 161 -9.13 2.54 -7.75
N HIS A 162 -8.80 3.15 -6.60
CA HIS A 162 -8.38 4.56 -6.55
C HIS A 162 -7.05 4.79 -7.27
N ILE A 163 -6.14 3.82 -7.21
CA ILE A 163 -4.86 3.90 -7.93
C ILE A 163 -5.10 3.70 -9.43
N TYR A 164 -6.01 2.79 -9.81
CA TYR A 164 -6.40 2.60 -11.20
C TYR A 164 -6.92 3.92 -11.80
N GLU A 165 -7.83 4.59 -11.10
CA GLU A 165 -8.38 5.89 -11.51
C GLU A 165 -7.30 6.99 -11.56
N PHE A 166 -6.40 7.02 -10.58
CA PHE A 166 -5.26 7.93 -10.60
C PHE A 166 -4.38 7.70 -11.83
N THR A 167 -4.01 6.46 -12.14
CA THR A 167 -3.16 6.16 -13.30
C THR A 167 -3.89 6.42 -14.62
N ALA A 168 -5.18 6.12 -14.70
CA ALA A 168 -6.02 6.40 -15.88
C ALA A 168 -6.15 7.90 -16.18
N SER A 169 -5.85 8.77 -15.22
CA SER A 169 -5.84 10.23 -15.42
C SER A 169 -4.57 10.76 -16.09
N PHE A 170 -3.58 9.91 -16.37
CA PHE A 170 -2.34 10.31 -17.05
C PHE A 170 -2.64 10.47 -18.54
N ASP A 171 -2.23 11.60 -19.11
CA ASP A 171 -2.50 11.92 -20.52
C ASP A 171 -1.97 10.81 -21.44
N GLY A 172 -2.79 10.34 -22.39
CA GLY A 172 -2.37 9.34 -23.38
C GLY A 172 -2.16 7.92 -22.85
N TYR A 173 -2.50 7.64 -21.59
CA TYR A 173 -2.48 6.28 -21.04
C TYR A 173 -3.86 5.63 -21.09
N GLU A 174 -3.93 4.47 -21.75
CA GLU A 174 -5.12 3.62 -21.76
C GLU A 174 -4.80 2.33 -20.98
N PRO A 175 -5.24 2.20 -19.72
CA PRO A 175 -5.10 0.94 -18.98
C PRO A 175 -6.05 -0.12 -19.54
N ILE A 176 -5.78 -1.39 -19.21
CA ILE A 176 -6.75 -2.48 -19.42
C ILE A 176 -8.10 -2.14 -18.80
N SER A 177 -9.18 -2.74 -19.32
CA SER A 177 -10.53 -2.45 -18.81
C SER A 177 -10.71 -2.89 -17.35
N ARG A 178 -11.64 -2.24 -16.63
CA ARG A 178 -11.99 -2.62 -15.24
C ARG A 178 -12.39 -4.09 -15.11
N THR A 179 -13.16 -4.59 -16.09
CA THR A 179 -13.60 -6.00 -16.14
C THR A 179 -12.42 -6.95 -16.34
N GLU A 180 -11.49 -6.59 -17.22
CA GLU A 180 -10.27 -7.37 -17.46
C GLU A 180 -9.36 -7.38 -16.23
N LEU A 181 -9.17 -6.24 -15.56
CA LEU A 181 -8.44 -6.18 -14.29
C LEU A 181 -9.06 -7.09 -13.23
N TYR A 182 -10.39 -7.05 -13.06
CA TYR A 182 -11.09 -7.92 -12.12
C TYR A 182 -10.87 -9.41 -12.46
N GLN A 183 -10.98 -9.78 -13.74
CA GLN A 183 -10.78 -11.17 -14.17
C GLN A 183 -9.35 -11.64 -13.94
N LEU A 184 -8.36 -10.82 -14.28
CA LEU A 184 -6.95 -11.17 -14.06
C LEU A 184 -6.62 -11.33 -12.56
N LEU A 185 -7.18 -10.48 -11.71
CA LEU A 185 -7.06 -10.62 -10.26
C LEU A 185 -7.74 -11.91 -9.78
N HIS A 186 -8.93 -12.23 -10.29
CA HIS A 186 -9.62 -13.48 -10.00
C HIS A 186 -8.76 -14.70 -10.36
N ASP A 187 -8.15 -14.70 -11.55
CA ASP A 187 -7.35 -15.82 -12.03
C ASP A 187 -6.10 -16.03 -11.16
N VAL A 188 -5.40 -14.95 -10.80
CA VAL A 188 -4.24 -15.00 -9.91
C VAL A 188 -4.61 -15.45 -8.50
N ILE A 189 -5.72 -14.97 -7.94
CA ILE A 189 -6.19 -15.36 -6.61
C ILE A 189 -6.63 -16.83 -6.61
N SER A 190 -7.33 -17.27 -7.66
CA SER A 190 -7.70 -18.69 -7.86
C SER A 190 -6.45 -19.57 -7.90
N TYR A 191 -5.43 -19.14 -8.64
CA TYR A 191 -4.17 -19.84 -8.76
C TYR A 191 -3.41 -19.94 -7.43
N ALA A 192 -3.36 -18.84 -6.67
CA ALA A 192 -2.80 -18.82 -5.32
C ALA A 192 -3.58 -19.73 -4.36
N GLY A 193 -4.92 -19.77 -4.49
CA GLY A 193 -5.79 -20.66 -3.72
C GLY A 193 -5.47 -22.14 -3.99
N TRP A 194 -5.36 -22.52 -5.26
CA TRP A 194 -4.92 -23.86 -5.66
C TRP A 194 -3.54 -24.21 -5.10
N LEU A 195 -2.57 -23.29 -5.21
CA LEU A 195 -1.21 -23.48 -4.68
C LEU A 195 -1.22 -23.67 -3.16
N SER A 196 -2.02 -22.88 -2.44
CA SER A 196 -2.19 -22.98 -0.99
C SER A 196 -2.77 -24.34 -0.57
N VAL A 197 -3.78 -24.85 -1.28
CA VAL A 197 -4.31 -26.20 -1.03
C VAL A 197 -3.20 -27.26 -1.18
N GLY A 198 -2.36 -27.14 -2.22
CA GLY A 198 -1.19 -27.99 -2.41
C GLY A 198 -0.23 -27.96 -1.22
N LEU A 199 0.13 -26.76 -0.77
CA LEU A 199 0.99 -26.56 0.40
C LEU A 199 0.40 -27.19 1.67
N ARG A 200 -0.91 -27.03 1.88
CA ARG A 200 -1.62 -27.53 3.07
C ARG A 200 -1.90 -29.03 3.06
N MET A 201 -1.63 -29.71 1.94
CA MET A 201 -1.60 -31.18 1.86
C MET A 201 -0.20 -31.76 2.10
N SER A 202 0.84 -30.94 2.18
CA SER A 202 2.22 -31.34 2.48
C SER A 202 2.49 -31.36 3.98
N SER A 203 3.32 -32.30 4.44
CA SER A 203 3.80 -32.32 5.83
C SER A 203 4.89 -31.28 6.12
N ALA A 204 5.49 -30.72 5.05
CA ALA A 204 6.55 -29.73 5.14
C ALA A 204 6.07 -28.43 5.79
N ILE A 205 6.94 -27.80 6.56
CA ILE A 205 6.68 -26.46 7.12
C ILE A 205 7.15 -25.44 6.08
N VAL A 206 6.30 -24.48 5.77
CA VAL A 206 6.64 -23.38 4.85
C VAL A 206 6.56 -22.08 5.64
N SER A 207 7.68 -21.36 5.68
CA SER A 207 7.80 -20.04 6.27
C SER A 207 7.75 -18.99 5.17
N ILE A 208 6.98 -17.93 5.40
CA ILE A 208 6.86 -16.78 4.50
C ILE A 208 7.28 -15.56 5.32
N ASN A 209 8.49 -15.05 5.06
CA ASN A 209 9.12 -14.00 5.84
C ASN A 209 9.23 -12.72 5.00
N TRP A 210 8.60 -11.65 5.44
CA TRP A 210 8.70 -10.35 4.78
C TRP A 210 9.90 -9.58 5.31
N LEU A 211 10.58 -8.88 4.41
CA LEU A 211 11.55 -7.86 4.79
C LEU A 211 10.84 -6.72 5.52
N ILE A 212 11.50 -6.13 6.50
CA ILE A 212 10.95 -5.02 7.27
C ILE A 212 11.26 -3.72 6.52
N PRO A 213 10.26 -2.97 6.01
CA PRO A 213 10.53 -1.69 5.37
C PRO A 213 11.29 -0.75 6.30
N GLY A 214 12.37 -0.15 5.78
CA GLY A 214 13.30 0.68 6.54
C GLY A 214 14.50 -0.08 7.09
N GLU A 215 14.56 -1.42 7.05
CA GLU A 215 15.75 -2.15 7.48
C GLU A 215 16.94 -1.99 6.52
N LEU A 216 18.14 -2.31 6.98
CA LEU A 216 19.35 -2.22 6.16
C LEU A 216 19.35 -3.27 5.05
N TYR A 217 19.96 -2.91 3.91
CA TYR A 217 20.21 -3.85 2.81
C TYR A 217 21.04 -5.06 3.28
N ALA A 218 20.68 -6.24 2.76
CA ALA A 218 21.40 -7.49 2.94
C ALA A 218 21.64 -8.20 1.60
N LEU A 219 22.69 -9.03 1.53
CA LEU A 219 23.15 -9.68 0.30
C LEU A 219 22.19 -10.74 -0.27
N ASN A 220 21.28 -11.25 0.55
CA ASN A 220 20.27 -12.24 0.17
C ASN A 220 18.99 -11.60 -0.42
N GLN A 221 19.01 -10.30 -0.72
CA GLN A 221 17.86 -9.56 -1.25
C GLN A 221 17.98 -9.35 -2.76
N VAL A 222 16.90 -9.62 -3.48
CA VAL A 222 16.81 -9.34 -4.92
C VAL A 222 16.32 -7.91 -5.14
N SER A 223 17.17 -7.05 -5.73
CA SER A 223 16.78 -5.68 -6.12
C SER A 223 15.90 -5.71 -7.36
N THR A 224 14.67 -5.20 -7.23
CA THR A 224 13.65 -5.18 -8.30
C THR A 224 13.58 -3.87 -9.07
N CYS A 225 14.18 -2.79 -8.53
CA CYS A 225 14.16 -1.48 -9.17
C CYS A 225 15.44 -0.70 -8.89
N GLN A 226 16.52 -1.06 -9.59
CA GLN A 226 17.79 -0.34 -9.50
C GLN A 226 17.71 1.16 -9.85
N PRO A 227 16.92 1.59 -10.87
CA PRO A 227 16.77 3.02 -11.16
C PRO A 227 16.20 3.84 -9.99
N ALA A 228 15.27 3.28 -9.22
CA ALA A 228 14.70 3.96 -8.05
C ALA A 228 15.76 4.19 -6.97
N TYR A 229 16.59 3.18 -6.68
CA TYR A 229 17.70 3.32 -5.73
C TYR A 229 18.73 4.35 -6.20
N GLN A 230 19.12 4.31 -7.48
CA GLN A 230 20.10 5.26 -8.02
C GLN A 230 19.59 6.71 -7.93
N ALA A 231 18.32 6.95 -8.27
CA ALA A 231 17.71 8.26 -8.16
C ALA A 231 17.54 8.72 -6.70
N SER A 232 17.30 7.79 -5.76
CA SER A 232 17.29 8.09 -4.32
C SER A 232 18.67 8.51 -3.84
N LYS A 233 19.71 7.76 -4.23
CA LYS A 233 21.10 8.05 -3.91
C LYS A 233 21.56 9.42 -4.41
N GLU A 234 21.22 9.77 -5.65
CA GLU A 234 21.51 11.09 -6.21
C GLU A 234 20.79 12.21 -5.46
N ALA A 235 19.51 12.01 -5.11
CA ALA A 235 18.74 12.98 -4.34
C ALA A 235 19.31 13.15 -2.92
N ALA A 236 19.74 12.07 -2.26
CA ALA A 236 20.39 12.11 -0.97
C ALA A 236 21.72 12.88 -1.03
N GLN A 237 22.56 12.64 -2.04
CA GLN A 237 23.79 13.39 -2.24
C GLN A 237 23.52 14.90 -2.45
N GLN A 238 22.53 15.25 -3.28
CA GLN A 238 22.14 16.65 -3.49
C GLN A 238 21.58 17.31 -2.23
N HIS A 239 20.85 16.56 -1.41
CA HIS A 239 20.32 17.03 -0.14
C HIS A 239 21.46 17.30 0.85
N ASP A 240 22.42 16.39 0.94
CA ASP A 240 23.58 16.52 1.82
C ASP A 240 24.50 17.68 1.40
N MET A 241 24.74 17.86 0.10
CA MET A 241 25.46 19.03 -0.43
C MET A 241 24.78 20.35 -0.04
N ARG A 242 23.46 20.45 -0.23
CA ARG A 242 22.68 21.65 0.15
C ARG A 242 22.72 21.91 1.66
N LEU A 243 22.68 20.86 2.48
CA LEU A 243 22.80 21.00 3.93
C LEU A 243 24.20 21.47 4.35
N GLN A 244 25.25 20.96 3.71
CA GLN A 244 26.63 21.35 3.99
C GLN A 244 26.88 22.82 3.65
N GLU A 245 26.34 23.30 2.53
CA GLU A 245 26.38 24.72 2.14
C GLU A 245 25.66 25.61 3.15
N GLN A 246 24.50 25.19 3.64
CA GLN A 246 23.70 25.97 4.59
C GLN A 246 24.22 25.92 6.02
N ARG A 247 24.87 24.81 6.41
CA ARG A 247 25.31 24.53 7.79
C ARG A 247 26.63 23.75 7.79
N PRO A 248 27.77 24.41 7.54
CA PRO A 248 29.07 23.74 7.39
C PRO A 248 29.54 23.03 8.67
N GLU A 249 29.08 23.47 9.85
CA GLU A 249 29.41 22.88 11.15
C GLU A 249 28.66 21.56 11.43
N ARG A 250 27.65 21.22 10.64
CA ARG A 250 26.84 20.01 10.88
C ARG A 250 27.61 18.78 10.39
N LYS A 251 27.81 17.81 11.28
CA LYS A 251 28.41 16.52 10.91
C LYS A 251 27.55 15.85 9.83
N GLN A 252 28.19 15.45 8.74
CA GLN A 252 27.55 14.67 7.68
C GLN A 252 27.06 13.35 8.26
N MET A 253 25.79 13.05 8.03
CA MET A 253 25.18 11.78 8.45
C MET A 253 25.61 10.69 7.46
N SER A 254 26.01 9.54 8.00
CA SER A 254 26.33 8.37 7.18
C SER A 254 25.05 7.86 6.50
N SER A 255 25.19 7.43 5.25
CA SER A 255 24.08 6.89 4.46
C SER A 255 24.37 5.44 4.07
N MET A 256 23.31 4.65 3.94
CA MET A 256 23.38 3.26 3.50
C MET A 256 22.06 2.87 2.83
N ALA A 257 22.14 1.91 1.90
CA ALA A 257 20.96 1.33 1.28
C ALA A 257 20.04 0.68 2.35
N ARG A 258 18.76 1.00 2.26
CA ARG A 258 17.69 0.44 3.10
C ARG A 258 16.55 -0.09 2.23
N VAL A 259 15.76 -1.01 2.77
CA VAL A 259 14.57 -1.54 2.11
C VAL A 259 13.51 -0.44 2.05
N LYS A 260 13.17 0.01 0.84
CA LYS A 260 12.07 0.95 0.58
C LYS A 260 10.74 0.22 0.47
N ILE A 261 10.70 -0.87 -0.29
CA ILE A 261 9.50 -1.68 -0.51
C ILE A 261 9.89 -3.14 -0.35
N SER A 262 9.23 -3.88 0.53
CA SER A 262 9.28 -5.35 0.56
C SER A 262 8.26 -5.87 -0.44
N VAL A 263 8.74 -6.38 -1.58
CA VAL A 263 7.90 -6.70 -2.75
C VAL A 263 7.39 -8.13 -2.70
N ILE A 264 8.30 -9.07 -2.50
CA ILE A 264 7.99 -10.50 -2.40
C ILE A 264 8.72 -11.03 -1.16
N PRO A 265 8.06 -11.81 -0.31
CA PRO A 265 8.68 -12.38 0.87
C PRO A 265 9.70 -13.46 0.50
N GLU A 266 10.62 -13.70 1.44
CA GLU A 266 11.39 -14.93 1.48
C GLU A 266 10.45 -16.10 1.76
N ILE A 267 10.55 -17.18 0.99
CA ILE A 267 9.77 -18.39 1.20
C ILE A 267 10.74 -19.56 1.37
N ILE A 268 10.73 -20.18 2.55
CA ILE A 268 11.58 -21.32 2.88
C ILE A 268 10.69 -22.51 3.22
N GLN A 269 11.03 -23.66 2.65
CA GLN A 269 10.43 -24.94 3.00
C GLN A 269 11.38 -25.75 3.86
N TYR A 270 10.89 -26.22 5.00
CA TYR A 270 11.61 -27.09 5.92
C TYR A 270 11.02 -28.49 5.89
N ARG A 271 11.90 -29.50 5.88
CA ARG A 271 11.54 -30.91 6.02
C ARG A 271 12.45 -31.59 7.04
N PRO A 272 11.93 -32.54 7.84
CA PRO A 272 12.79 -33.39 8.63
C PRO A 272 13.60 -34.32 7.71
N TYR A 273 14.80 -34.69 8.11
CA TYR A 273 15.53 -35.75 7.43
C TYR A 273 14.74 -37.07 7.44
N PRO A 274 14.89 -37.90 6.39
CA PRO A 274 14.26 -39.21 6.34
C PRO A 274 14.61 -40.01 7.60
N LYS A 275 13.61 -40.66 8.21
CA LYS A 275 13.80 -41.48 9.41
C LYS A 275 14.85 -42.59 9.22
N ASP A 276 15.07 -43.00 7.98
CA ASP A 276 16.03 -44.04 7.59
C ASP A 276 17.50 -43.56 7.58
N ALA A 277 17.73 -42.25 7.69
CA ALA A 277 19.09 -41.67 7.61
C ALA A 277 19.91 -41.83 8.90
N ASN A 278 19.34 -42.34 10.01
CA ASN A 278 19.96 -42.44 11.34
C ASN A 278 20.59 -41.13 11.86
N VAL A 279 20.23 -39.99 11.27
CA VAL A 279 20.72 -38.65 11.62
C VAL A 279 19.50 -37.75 11.80
N GLU A 280 19.38 -37.14 12.98
CA GLU A 280 18.39 -36.10 13.23
C GLU A 280 18.85 -34.79 12.57
N GLY A 281 17.97 -34.17 11.78
CA GLY A 281 18.27 -32.91 11.12
C GLY A 281 17.09 -32.39 10.32
N ILE A 282 17.24 -31.15 9.85
CA ILE A 282 16.24 -30.43 9.06
C ILE A 282 16.89 -30.02 7.75
N ASP A 283 16.26 -30.40 6.65
CA ASP A 283 16.56 -29.87 5.33
C ASP A 283 15.77 -28.58 5.09
N SER A 284 16.42 -27.58 4.51
CA SER A 284 15.80 -26.30 4.17
C SER A 284 16.01 -25.98 2.69
N TYR A 285 14.93 -25.67 2.00
CA TYR A 285 14.93 -25.29 0.59
C TYR A 285 14.39 -23.87 0.42
N MET A 286 15.19 -22.98 -0.17
CA MET A 286 14.75 -21.65 -0.55
C MET A 286 13.84 -21.75 -1.77
N ILE A 287 12.53 -21.54 -1.57
CA ILE A 287 11.53 -21.50 -2.64
C ILE A 287 11.56 -20.16 -3.35
N MET A 288 11.76 -19.07 -2.61
CA MET A 288 11.75 -17.72 -3.17
C MET A 288 12.64 -16.81 -2.35
N GLU A 289 13.58 -16.13 -3.00
CA GLU A 289 14.38 -15.09 -2.37
C GLU A 289 13.53 -13.84 -2.12
N PRO A 290 13.79 -13.07 -1.04
CA PRO A 290 13.06 -11.86 -0.78
C PRO A 290 13.39 -10.78 -1.82
N HIS A 291 12.35 -10.21 -2.44
CA HIS A 291 12.48 -9.15 -3.42
C HIS A 291 12.21 -7.79 -2.77
N ALA A 292 13.05 -6.80 -3.05
CA ALA A 292 12.93 -5.46 -2.51
C ALA A 292 13.22 -4.37 -3.52
N VAL A 293 12.68 -3.19 -3.25
CA VAL A 293 13.18 -1.91 -3.79
C VAL A 293 13.95 -1.23 -2.67
N HIS A 294 15.08 -0.60 -3.00
CA HIS A 294 15.94 0.08 -2.02
C HIS A 294 15.95 1.59 -2.18
N TYR A 295 16.31 2.29 -1.11
CA TYR A 295 16.56 3.74 -1.10
C TYR A 295 17.82 4.06 -0.30
N GLU A 296 18.37 5.25 -0.52
CA GLU A 296 19.52 5.75 0.24
C GLU A 296 19.04 6.37 1.56
N GLY A 297 19.00 5.55 2.63
CA GLY A 297 18.61 5.95 3.97
C GLY A 297 19.79 6.36 4.86
N PHE A 298 19.52 6.71 6.11
CA PHE A 298 20.55 6.99 7.11
C PHE A 298 21.12 5.67 7.67
N LEU A 299 22.43 5.60 7.94
CA LEU A 299 23.01 4.38 8.52
C LEU A 299 22.48 4.13 9.94
N GLU A 300 22.40 5.19 10.75
CA GLU A 300 21.96 5.12 12.14
C GLU A 300 20.43 5.09 12.25
N GLU A 301 19.91 4.14 13.00
CA GLU A 301 18.45 3.94 13.16
C GLU A 301 17.77 5.15 13.84
N HIS A 302 18.48 5.81 14.77
CA HIS A 302 17.96 7.02 15.43
C HIS A 302 17.68 8.15 14.43
N ASP A 303 18.59 8.36 13.47
CA ASP A 303 18.46 9.41 12.46
C ASP A 303 17.37 9.07 11.44
N GLU A 304 17.26 7.79 11.07
CA GLU A 304 16.19 7.29 10.21
C GLU A 304 14.82 7.50 10.85
N ASN A 305 14.65 7.08 12.11
CA ASN A 305 13.39 7.24 12.86
C ASN A 305 13.02 8.71 13.06
N ARG A 306 14.00 9.61 13.18
CA ARG A 306 13.75 11.05 13.30
C ARG A 306 13.31 11.67 11.97
N ALA A 307 13.80 11.16 10.85
CA ALA A 307 13.44 11.63 9.52
C ALA A 307 12.11 11.04 9.03
N PHE A 308 11.73 9.87 9.55
CA PHE A 308 10.52 9.15 9.19
C PHE A 308 9.23 9.89 9.58
N ILE A 309 8.22 9.78 8.72
CA ILE A 309 6.86 10.25 8.94
C ILE A 309 5.95 9.16 8.40
N SER A 310 5.02 8.67 9.22
CA SER A 310 4.01 7.69 8.81
C SER A 310 3.19 8.19 7.61
N LEU A 311 2.61 7.28 6.84
CA LEU A 311 1.78 7.68 5.69
C LEU A 311 0.53 8.46 6.15
N PRO A 312 -0.21 8.04 7.20
CA PRO A 312 -1.33 8.82 7.75
C PRO A 312 -0.92 10.24 8.17
N ASP A 313 0.20 10.40 8.88
CA ASP A 313 0.68 11.72 9.30
C ASP A 313 1.11 12.57 8.10
N TYR A 314 1.68 11.94 7.08
CA TYR A 314 2.03 12.62 5.84
C TYR A 314 0.78 13.11 5.10
N ILE A 315 -0.25 12.27 4.95
CA ILE A 315 -1.55 12.65 4.35
C ILE A 315 -2.19 13.79 5.14
N LYS A 316 -2.20 13.71 6.48
CA LYS A 316 -2.69 14.79 7.34
C LYS A 316 -1.94 16.10 7.09
N LYS A 317 -0.61 16.06 7.06
CA LYS A 317 0.22 17.24 6.75
C LYS A 317 -0.07 17.80 5.34
N LEU A 318 -0.34 16.96 4.36
CA LEU A 318 -0.73 17.40 3.01
C LEU A 318 -2.10 18.09 3.02
N ARG A 319 -3.09 17.50 3.70
CA ARG A 319 -4.42 18.09 3.87
C ARG A 319 -4.35 19.42 4.60
N ASP A 320 -3.62 19.50 5.71
CA ASP A 320 -3.43 20.74 6.47
C ASP A 320 -2.81 21.86 5.62
N ARG A 321 -1.83 21.52 4.76
CA ARG A 321 -1.21 22.48 3.82
C ARG A 321 -2.17 22.97 2.75
N ASN A 322 -3.09 22.13 2.29
CA ASN A 322 -4.08 22.50 1.28
C ASN A 322 -5.29 23.21 1.89
N CYS A 323 -5.66 22.86 3.13
CA CYS A 323 -6.72 23.49 3.90
C CYS A 323 -6.31 24.86 4.44
N ALA A 324 -5.02 25.08 4.73
CA ALA A 324 -4.48 26.41 5.04
C ALA A 324 -4.47 27.23 3.76
N PRO A 325 -5.46 28.12 3.52
CA PRO A 325 -5.51 28.85 2.28
C PRO A 325 -4.33 29.82 2.36
N ARG A 326 -3.38 29.69 1.43
CA ARG A 326 -2.24 30.60 1.28
C ARG A 326 -2.70 32.07 1.23
N ASN A 327 -3.96 32.26 0.83
CA ASN A 327 -4.66 33.53 0.77
C ASN A 327 -5.59 33.83 1.95
N ALA A 328 -5.90 32.91 2.88
CA ALA A 328 -6.79 33.24 4.00
C ALA A 328 -6.14 34.19 4.98
N ALA A 329 -4.85 34.02 5.29
CA ALA A 329 -4.13 35.00 6.09
C ALA A 329 -4.11 36.37 5.41
N LEU A 330 -3.96 36.42 4.08
CA LEU A 330 -4.05 37.67 3.30
C LEU A 330 -5.48 38.23 3.26
N VAL A 331 -6.50 37.40 3.09
CA VAL A 331 -7.91 37.79 3.08
C VAL A 331 -8.32 38.30 4.45
N ILE A 332 -7.90 37.63 5.52
CA ILE A 332 -8.09 38.05 6.92
C ILE A 332 -7.36 39.36 7.17
N MET A 333 -6.10 39.50 6.75
CA MET A 333 -5.37 40.77 6.90
C MET A 333 -6.00 41.91 6.10
N VAL A 334 -6.42 41.66 4.86
CA VAL A 334 -7.06 42.66 3.99
C VAL A 334 -8.44 43.04 4.53
N THR A 335 -9.24 42.08 5.02
CA THR A 335 -10.53 42.37 5.66
C THR A 335 -10.36 43.14 6.96
N VAL A 336 -9.39 42.77 7.81
CA VAL A 336 -9.07 43.52 9.04
C VAL A 336 -8.59 44.93 8.69
N LEU A 337 -7.71 45.10 7.71
CA LEU A 337 -7.23 46.41 7.25
C LEU A 337 -8.36 47.28 6.68
N THR A 338 -9.26 46.71 5.87
CA THR A 338 -10.44 47.44 5.36
C THR A 338 -11.42 47.78 6.46
N CYS A 339 -11.68 46.87 7.42
CA CYS A 339 -12.50 47.17 8.59
C CYS A 339 -11.90 48.28 9.45
N LEU A 340 -10.59 48.24 9.72
CA LEU A 340 -9.89 49.28 10.48
C LEU A 340 -9.91 50.61 9.74
N TRP A 341 -9.69 50.62 8.42
CA TRP A 341 -9.77 51.83 7.61
C TRP A 341 -11.17 52.45 7.62
N VAL A 342 -12.22 51.62 7.48
CA VAL A 342 -13.62 52.07 7.57
C VAL A 342 -13.98 52.59 8.96
N LEU A 343 -13.44 52.01 10.03
CA LEU A 343 -13.77 52.41 11.40
C LEU A 343 -13.03 53.69 11.85
N TYR A 344 -11.76 53.84 11.47
CA TYR A 344 -10.88 54.88 12.01
C TYR A 344 -10.64 56.09 11.09
N THR A 345 -11.10 56.06 9.83
CA THR A 345 -10.92 57.18 8.89
C THR A 345 -12.25 57.73 8.38
N THR A 346 -12.35 59.06 8.28
CA THR A 346 -13.52 59.76 7.73
C THR A 346 -13.73 59.43 6.25
N SER A 347 -12.64 59.23 5.49
CA SER A 347 -12.71 58.78 4.09
C SER A 347 -13.25 57.36 3.98
N GLY A 348 -12.85 56.45 4.87
CA GLY A 348 -13.36 55.08 4.92
C GLY A 348 -14.86 55.02 5.20
N GLN A 349 -15.34 55.79 6.17
CA GLN A 349 -16.77 55.85 6.52
C GLN A 349 -17.63 56.40 5.36
N GLN A 350 -17.18 57.47 4.69
CA GLN A 350 -17.91 58.05 3.55
C GLN A 350 -17.98 57.10 2.36
N THR A 351 -16.90 56.37 2.08
CA THR A 351 -16.84 55.40 0.97
C THR A 351 -17.73 54.19 1.26
N TRP A 352 -17.74 53.72 2.51
CA TRP A 352 -18.61 52.62 2.94
C TRP A 352 -20.10 52.99 2.89
N GLN A 353 -20.48 54.21 3.27
CA GLN A 353 -21.88 54.66 3.17
C GLN A 353 -22.37 54.73 1.72
N LYS A 354 -21.53 55.19 0.78
CA LYS A 354 -21.86 55.14 -0.65
C LYS A 354 -22.05 53.72 -1.16
N ALA A 355 -21.19 52.78 -0.75
CA ALA A 355 -21.30 51.37 -1.14
C ALA A 355 -22.53 50.68 -0.52
N ARG A 356 -22.88 51.01 0.72
CA ARG A 356 -24.05 50.43 1.42
C ARG A 356 -25.37 50.77 0.71
N GLY A 357 -25.48 51.97 0.14
CA GLY A 357 -26.64 52.39 -0.66
C GLY A 357 -26.83 51.62 -1.99
N TRP A 358 -25.82 50.86 -2.44
CA TRP A 358 -25.94 49.99 -3.62
C TRP A 358 -26.32 48.55 -3.27
N VAL A 359 -26.02 48.10 -2.04
CA VAL A 359 -26.19 46.68 -1.62
C VAL A 359 -27.52 46.46 -0.90
N ILE A 360 -28.06 47.48 -0.24
CA ILE A 360 -29.36 47.43 0.43
C ILE A 360 -30.19 48.60 -0.12
N PRO A 361 -31.06 48.39 -1.12
CA PRO A 361 -31.98 49.44 -1.56
C PRO A 361 -32.96 49.75 -0.42
N GLU A 362 -33.16 51.03 -0.12
CA GLU A 362 -34.17 51.47 0.86
C GLU A 362 -35.57 51.01 0.40
N PRO A 363 -36.43 50.54 1.33
CA PRO A 363 -37.80 50.19 0.98
C PRO A 363 -38.57 51.46 0.57
N GLU A 364 -39.21 51.41 -0.60
CA GLU A 364 -40.02 52.52 -1.13
C GLU A 364 -41.11 52.96 -0.14
N PRO A 365 -41.35 54.27 0.02
CA PRO A 365 -42.40 54.76 0.90
C PRO A 365 -43.80 54.46 0.33
N GLU A 366 -44.65 53.86 1.16
CA GLU A 366 -46.05 53.53 0.82
C GLU A 366 -46.83 54.76 0.32
N LEU A 367 -47.37 54.65 -0.89
CA LEU A 367 -48.29 55.60 -1.50
C LEU A 367 -49.61 55.68 -0.70
N LYS A 368 -49.86 56.84 -0.07
CA LYS A 368 -51.17 57.18 0.52
C LYS A 368 -52.26 57.14 -0.56
N LYS A 369 -53.21 56.22 -0.43
CA LYS A 369 -54.39 56.12 -1.31
C LYS A 369 -55.26 57.38 -1.19
N PRO A 370 -55.78 57.92 -2.32
CA PRO A 370 -56.72 59.04 -2.29
C PRO A 370 -58.12 58.57 -1.87
N TRP A 371 -58.80 59.45 -1.14
CA TRP A 371 -60.15 59.27 -0.63
C TRP A 371 -61.17 59.24 -1.77
N TYR A 372 -62.00 58.20 -1.81
CA TYR A 372 -63.26 58.21 -2.58
C TYR A 372 -64.36 58.89 -1.77
N ARG A 373 -65.13 59.78 -2.40
CA ARG A 373 -66.48 60.18 -1.96
C ARG A 373 -67.52 59.73 -3.00
N PRO A 374 -68.77 59.48 -2.57
CA PRO A 374 -69.66 58.51 -3.19
C PRO A 374 -70.61 59.11 -4.23
N CYS A 375 -71.14 58.23 -5.09
CA CYS A 375 -72.52 58.29 -5.59
C CYS A 375 -73.16 56.94 -5.32
#